data_AF-A0A1J5HJF6-F1
#
_entry.id   AF-A0A1J5HJF6-F1
#
_cell.length_a   1.000
_cell.length_b   1.000
_cell.length_c   1.000
_cell.angle_alpha   90.00
_cell.angle_beta   90.00
_cell.angle_gamma   90.00
#
_symmetry.space_group_name_H-M   'P 1'
#
loop_
_entity.id
_entity.type
_entity.pdbx_description
1 polymer ?
#
loop_
_entity_poly.entity_id
_entity_poly.type
_entity_poly.pdbx_seq_one_letter_code
_entity_poly.pdbx_strand_id
1 'polypeptide(L)'
;MNYRFSNSLLYEREQAIKANQHYTERWGATNIQRFDTDSPDDLVMQRQDVDLLLTINGTTYRVSEKFRDKDYNDLYIEVFSKYPQTVGWLQSGSADAIVYFTPKAVYWITHKTLKDFCLSKLFPAIAPNWYEEIFINQQTFLSKTIYIDKVKIPIKIIQAHNFEGVAWHTIGVSISFDVLQTFQVKLKKFELT
;
A
#
# COMPACT_ATOMS: atom_id res chain seq x y z
N MET A 1 -6.44 -0.05 26.99
CA MET A 1 -5.87 1.30 27.12
C MET A 1 -5.81 1.91 25.71
N ASN A 2 -6.72 2.82 25.40
CA ASN A 2 -7.09 3.37 24.06
C ASN A 2 -6.08 4.36 23.46
N TYR A 3 -4.77 4.18 23.68
CA TYR A 3 -3.77 5.20 23.37
C TYR A 3 -3.22 5.15 21.92
N ARG A 4 -3.60 4.16 21.11
CA ARG A 4 -3.05 3.97 19.74
C ARG A 4 -3.99 4.38 18.60
N PHE A 5 -5.31 4.29 18.79
CA PHE A 5 -6.27 4.54 17.70
C PHE A 5 -6.50 6.03 17.43
N SER A 6 -6.66 6.84 18.49
CA SER A 6 -6.87 8.30 18.35
C SER A 6 -5.66 9.01 17.72
N ASN A 7 -4.45 8.53 17.99
CA ASN A 7 -3.23 9.06 17.37
C ASN A 7 -3.11 8.63 15.89
N SER A 8 -3.60 7.44 15.52
CA SER A 8 -3.67 7.00 14.11
C SER A 8 -4.61 7.90 13.31
N LEU A 9 -5.80 8.18 13.84
CA LEU A 9 -6.79 9.02 13.17
C LEU A 9 -6.33 10.48 12.99
N LEU A 10 -5.66 11.06 13.99
CA LEU A 10 -5.10 12.41 13.87
C LEU A 10 -3.98 12.45 12.83
N TYR A 11 -3.10 11.45 12.84
CA TYR A 11 -2.03 11.31 11.87
C TYR A 11 -2.57 11.14 10.44
N GLU A 12 -3.56 10.27 10.24
CA GLU A 12 -4.21 10.05 8.93
C GLU A 12 -4.85 11.35 8.40
N ARG A 13 -5.50 12.13 9.26
CA ARG A 13 -6.06 13.44 8.88
C ARG A 13 -4.98 14.45 8.48
N GLU A 14 -3.88 14.52 9.22
CA GLU A 14 -2.75 15.39 8.85
C GLU A 14 -2.13 15.00 7.52
N GLN A 15 -1.99 13.70 7.26
CA GLN A 15 -1.49 13.19 5.98
C GLN A 15 -2.45 13.48 4.83
N ALA A 16 -3.77 13.34 5.03
CA ALA A 16 -4.78 13.66 4.05
C ALA A 16 -4.75 15.15 3.63
N ILE A 17 -4.49 16.06 4.58
CA ILE A 17 -4.34 17.50 4.29
C ILE A 17 -3.10 17.74 3.41
N LYS A 18 -1.95 17.14 3.76
CA LYS A 18 -0.71 17.26 2.97
C LYS A 18 -0.87 16.65 1.58
N ALA A 19 -1.55 15.52 1.47
CA ALA A 19 -1.86 14.88 0.20
C ALA A 19 -2.73 15.78 -0.68
N ASN A 20 -3.77 16.41 -0.11
CA ASN A 20 -4.61 17.36 -0.84
C ASN A 20 -3.80 18.52 -1.42
N GLN A 21 -2.92 19.12 -0.62
CA GLN A 21 -2.03 20.21 -1.07
C GLN A 21 -1.13 19.75 -2.22
N HIS A 22 -0.53 18.56 -2.10
CA HIS A 22 0.28 17.99 -3.17
C HIS A 22 -0.53 17.83 -4.46
N TYR A 23 -1.74 17.29 -4.37
CA TYR A 23 -2.61 17.09 -5.52
C TYR A 23 -2.99 18.40 -6.22
N THR A 24 -3.39 19.42 -5.47
CA THR A 24 -3.81 20.71 -6.04
C THR A 24 -2.62 21.48 -6.59
N GLU A 25 -1.54 21.60 -5.83
CA GLU A 25 -0.42 22.49 -6.16
C GLU A 25 0.58 21.87 -7.16
N ARG A 26 0.83 20.56 -7.06
CA ARG A 26 1.83 19.88 -7.91
C ARG A 26 1.21 19.16 -9.08
N TRP A 27 0.00 18.62 -8.93
CA TRP A 27 -0.65 17.84 -9.99
C TRP A 27 -1.82 18.58 -10.65
N GLY A 28 -2.20 19.76 -10.17
CA GLY A 28 -3.29 20.54 -10.74
C GLY A 28 -4.65 19.84 -10.62
N ALA A 29 -4.87 19.11 -9.51
CA ALA A 29 -6.14 18.45 -9.27
C ALA A 29 -7.27 19.49 -9.16
N THR A 30 -8.33 19.29 -9.95
CA THR A 30 -9.48 20.19 -10.00
C THR A 30 -10.62 19.75 -9.08
N ASN A 31 -10.62 18.48 -8.67
CA ASN A 31 -11.58 17.94 -7.72
C ASN A 31 -10.94 16.82 -6.89
N ILE A 32 -11.24 16.81 -5.60
CA ILE A 32 -10.81 15.79 -4.63
C ILE A 32 -12.03 15.42 -3.79
N GLN A 33 -12.56 14.20 -3.97
CA GLN A 33 -13.65 13.66 -3.17
C GLN A 33 -13.10 12.53 -2.31
N ARG A 34 -12.97 12.76 -0.99
CA ARG A 34 -12.50 11.76 -0.03
C ARG A 34 -13.65 10.89 0.45
N PHE A 35 -13.33 9.63 0.76
CA PHE A 35 -14.23 8.68 1.40
C PHE A 35 -13.74 8.44 2.84
N ASP A 36 -13.93 9.42 3.71
CA ASP A 36 -13.37 9.45 5.07
C ASP A 36 -14.45 9.61 6.16
N THR A 37 -15.70 9.33 5.82
CA THR A 37 -16.84 9.30 6.74
C THR A 37 -17.39 7.89 6.94
N ASP A 38 -18.26 7.72 7.94
CA ASP A 38 -19.00 6.47 8.18
C ASP A 38 -20.27 6.35 7.31
N SER A 39 -20.37 7.13 6.23
CA SER A 39 -21.52 7.05 5.32
C SER A 39 -21.54 5.70 4.60
N PRO A 40 -22.72 5.13 4.28
CA PRO A 40 -22.81 3.88 3.54
C PRO A 40 -22.04 3.89 2.20
N ASP A 41 -22.00 5.03 1.51
CA ASP A 41 -21.33 5.17 0.21
C ASP A 41 -19.81 5.18 0.37
N ASP A 42 -19.28 5.87 1.39
CA ASP A 42 -17.85 5.88 1.72
C ASP A 42 -17.38 4.48 2.10
N LEU A 43 -18.15 3.78 2.94
CA LEU A 43 -17.85 2.41 3.35
C LEU A 43 -17.81 1.44 2.15
N VAL A 44 -18.61 1.65 1.11
CA VAL A 44 -18.54 0.85 -0.13
C VAL A 44 -17.22 1.08 -0.86
N MET A 45 -16.75 2.32 -0.93
CA MET A 45 -15.48 2.66 -1.60
C MET A 45 -14.27 2.19 -0.80
N GLN A 46 -14.26 2.41 0.51
CA GLN A 46 -13.20 1.94 1.41
C GLN A 46 -13.03 0.42 1.37
N ARG A 47 -14.13 -0.36 1.28
CA ARG A 47 -14.07 -1.82 1.10
C ARG A 47 -13.39 -2.26 -0.20
N GLN A 48 -13.32 -1.36 -1.18
CA GLN A 48 -12.62 -1.57 -2.45
C GLN A 48 -11.22 -0.93 -2.43
N ASP A 49 -10.70 -0.57 -1.26
CA ASP A 49 -9.40 0.11 -1.08
C ASP A 49 -9.33 1.40 -1.92
N VAL A 50 -10.43 2.17 -1.96
CA VAL A 50 -10.49 3.49 -2.60
C VAL A 50 -10.68 4.54 -1.52
N ASP A 51 -9.65 5.37 -1.32
CA ASP A 51 -9.63 6.43 -0.31
C ASP A 51 -10.19 7.75 -0.85
N LEU A 52 -10.04 8.00 -2.16
CA LEU A 52 -10.61 9.18 -2.82
C LEU A 52 -10.86 8.99 -4.31
N LEU A 53 -11.68 9.89 -4.87
CA LEU A 53 -11.69 10.23 -6.30
C LEU A 53 -10.87 11.49 -6.53
N LEU A 54 -9.95 11.41 -7.48
CA LEU A 54 -9.03 12.49 -7.83
C LEU A 54 -9.20 12.87 -9.30
N THR A 55 -9.58 14.11 -9.60
CA THR A 55 -9.70 14.60 -10.99
C THR A 55 -8.50 15.44 -11.37
N ILE A 56 -7.73 14.98 -12.37
CA ILE A 56 -6.57 15.68 -12.95
C ILE A 56 -6.74 15.73 -14.46
N ASN A 57 -6.57 16.92 -15.05
CA ASN A 57 -6.71 17.13 -16.50
C ASN A 57 -8.03 16.57 -17.07
N GLY A 58 -9.14 16.75 -16.35
CA GLY A 58 -10.46 16.27 -16.75
C GLY A 58 -10.69 14.76 -16.61
N THR A 59 -9.71 13.99 -16.14
CA THR A 59 -9.85 12.54 -15.88
C THR A 59 -9.96 12.29 -14.39
N THR A 60 -10.96 11.51 -13.97
CA THR A 60 -11.16 11.11 -12.57
C THR A 60 -10.62 9.71 -12.33
N TYR A 61 -9.79 9.56 -11.29
CA TYR A 61 -9.17 8.31 -10.88
C TYR A 61 -9.67 7.92 -9.49
N ARG A 62 -9.96 6.62 -9.29
CA ARG A 62 -10.07 6.00 -7.97
C ARG A 62 -8.66 5.80 -7.42
N VAL A 63 -8.37 6.40 -6.27
CA VAL A 63 -7.03 6.38 -5.69
C VAL A 63 -7.05 5.67 -4.34
N SER A 64 -6.08 4.78 -4.16
CA SER A 64 -5.70 4.20 -2.88
C SER A 64 -4.45 4.95 -2.38
N GLU A 65 -4.55 5.62 -1.24
CA GLU A 65 -3.45 6.32 -0.58
C GLU A 65 -2.77 5.41 0.42
N LYS A 66 -1.44 5.49 0.45
CA LYS A 66 -0.62 4.73 1.41
C LYS A 66 0.51 5.65 1.87
N PHE A 67 0.66 5.79 3.19
CA PHE A 67 1.60 6.72 3.81
C PHE A 67 2.70 5.97 4.55
N ARG A 68 3.96 6.40 4.38
CA ARG A 68 5.12 5.91 5.11
C ARG A 68 5.78 7.01 5.90
N ASP A 69 6.09 6.72 7.16
CA ASP A 69 6.89 7.59 8.04
C ASP A 69 8.37 7.63 7.67
N LYS A 70 8.86 6.60 6.99
CA LYS A 70 10.27 6.41 6.68
C LYS A 70 10.43 6.03 5.23
N ASP A 71 11.46 6.59 4.61
CA ASP A 71 11.84 6.24 3.24
C ASP A 71 12.80 5.05 3.26
N TYR A 72 12.32 3.90 2.78
CA TYR A 72 13.11 2.69 2.61
C TYR A 72 13.44 2.41 1.14
N ASN A 73 13.05 3.31 0.22
CA ASN A 73 13.10 3.11 -1.22
C ASN A 73 12.40 1.81 -1.67
N ASP A 74 11.32 1.44 -0.98
CA ASP A 74 10.50 0.27 -1.24
C ASP A 74 9.01 0.58 -1.23
N LEU A 75 8.25 -0.34 -1.84
CA LEU A 75 6.81 -0.44 -1.70
C LEU A 75 6.51 -1.61 -0.78
N TYR A 76 5.80 -1.34 0.32
CA TYR A 76 5.16 -2.38 1.13
C TYR A 76 3.83 -2.79 0.52
N ILE A 77 3.64 -4.09 0.31
CA ILE A 77 2.44 -4.68 -0.29
C ILE A 77 1.92 -5.75 0.65
N GLU A 78 0.66 -5.64 1.06
CA GLU A 78 0.03 -6.67 1.87
C GLU A 78 -0.27 -7.91 1.04
N VAL A 79 0.18 -9.06 1.53
CA VAL A 79 -0.21 -10.37 1.00
C VAL A 79 -1.47 -10.84 1.73
N PHE A 80 -1.50 -10.62 3.06
CA PHE A 80 -2.60 -10.95 3.94
C PHE A 80 -2.94 -9.76 4.84
N SER A 81 -4.18 -9.27 4.77
CA SER A 81 -4.71 -8.28 5.71
C SER A 81 -4.98 -8.90 7.09
N LYS A 82 -5.36 -10.18 7.11
CA LYS A 82 -5.47 -11.03 8.31
C LYS A 82 -4.98 -12.43 7.98
N TYR A 83 -3.75 -12.73 8.38
CA TYR A 83 -3.13 -14.03 8.11
C TYR A 83 -3.79 -15.17 8.90
N PRO A 84 -3.96 -16.37 8.30
CA PRO A 84 -3.79 -16.69 6.86
C PRO A 84 -5.04 -16.48 6.00
N GLN A 85 -6.19 -16.11 6.58
CA GLN A 85 -7.49 -16.28 5.91
C GLN A 85 -7.88 -15.15 4.96
N THR A 86 -7.40 -13.92 5.18
CA THR A 86 -7.85 -12.74 4.43
C THR A 86 -6.71 -12.17 3.61
N VAL A 87 -6.92 -12.10 2.30
CA VAL A 87 -5.97 -11.52 1.34
C VAL A 87 -5.78 -10.02 1.55
N GLY A 88 -4.63 -9.50 1.11
CA GLY A 88 -4.30 -8.08 1.17
C GLY A 88 -5.06 -7.22 0.16
N TRP A 89 -5.00 -5.90 0.38
CA TRP A 89 -5.77 -4.88 -0.36
C TRP A 89 -5.60 -4.92 -1.89
N LEU A 90 -4.41 -5.29 -2.38
CA LEU A 90 -4.12 -5.31 -3.83
C LEU A 90 -5.01 -6.32 -4.58
N GLN A 91 -5.41 -7.39 -3.91
CA GLN A 91 -6.25 -8.43 -4.52
C GLN A 91 -7.73 -8.05 -4.51
N SER A 92 -8.22 -7.46 -3.42
CA SER A 92 -9.63 -7.11 -3.22
C SER A 92 -10.02 -5.74 -3.78
N GLY A 93 -9.06 -4.83 -3.95
CA GLY A 93 -9.31 -3.44 -4.31
C GLY A 93 -9.63 -3.20 -5.79
N SER A 94 -10.24 -2.04 -6.06
CA SER A 94 -10.67 -1.58 -7.38
C SER A 94 -10.07 -0.22 -7.80
N ALA A 95 -9.07 0.27 -7.05
CA ALA A 95 -8.39 1.52 -7.38
C ALA A 95 -7.77 1.51 -8.78
N ASP A 96 -7.71 2.69 -9.41
CA ASP A 96 -7.00 2.90 -10.67
C ASP A 96 -5.50 3.11 -10.43
N ALA A 97 -5.16 3.75 -9.30
CA ALA A 97 -3.79 4.03 -8.89
C ALA A 97 -3.59 3.88 -7.39
N ILE A 98 -2.37 3.48 -7.01
CA ILE A 98 -1.85 3.61 -5.65
C ILE A 98 -1.00 4.87 -5.62
N VAL A 99 -1.33 5.80 -4.72
CA VAL A 99 -0.48 6.94 -4.41
C VAL A 99 0.25 6.65 -3.11
N TYR A 100 1.56 6.44 -3.24
CA TYR A 100 2.44 6.06 -2.13
C TYR A 100 3.27 7.25 -1.68
N PHE A 101 2.96 7.78 -0.50
CA PHE A 101 3.67 8.90 0.11
C PHE A 101 4.81 8.39 0.98
N THR A 102 6.00 8.91 0.74
CA THR A 102 7.18 8.74 1.59
C THR A 102 7.70 10.12 2.00
N PRO A 103 8.58 10.22 3.02
CA PRO A 103 9.11 11.51 3.44
C PRO A 103 9.85 12.30 2.36
N LYS A 104 10.41 11.62 1.34
CA LYS A 104 11.20 12.26 0.28
C LYS A 104 10.49 12.36 -1.06
N ALA A 105 9.47 11.54 -1.29
CA ALA A 105 8.83 11.45 -2.60
C ALA A 105 7.40 10.90 -2.52
N VAL A 106 6.61 11.24 -3.53
CA VAL A 106 5.31 10.66 -3.80
C VAL A 106 5.41 9.79 -5.05
N TYR A 107 4.87 8.59 -5.01
CA TYR A 107 4.82 7.68 -6.14
C TYR A 107 3.39 7.50 -6.62
N TRP A 108 3.17 7.70 -7.92
CA TRP A 108 1.94 7.28 -8.59
C TRP A 108 2.17 5.93 -9.25
N ILE A 109 1.49 4.89 -8.79
CA ILE A 109 1.66 3.52 -9.27
C ILE A 109 0.36 3.05 -9.90
N THR A 110 0.39 2.61 -11.15
CA THR A 110 -0.81 2.06 -11.81
C THR A 110 -1.20 0.74 -11.15
N HIS A 111 -2.39 0.71 -10.54
CA HIS A 111 -2.85 -0.43 -9.75
C HIS A 111 -2.91 -1.71 -10.59
N LYS A 112 -3.41 -1.63 -11.83
CA LYS A 112 -3.48 -2.79 -12.73
C LYS A 112 -2.12 -3.46 -12.95
N THR A 113 -1.08 -2.69 -13.33
CA THR A 113 0.24 -3.29 -13.61
C THR A 113 0.91 -3.80 -12.36
N LEU A 114 0.68 -3.15 -11.20
CA LEU A 114 1.17 -3.63 -9.91
C LEU A 114 0.48 -4.96 -9.53
N LYS A 115 -0.84 -5.02 -9.64
CA LYS A 115 -1.64 -6.22 -9.35
C LYS A 115 -1.24 -7.38 -10.24
N ASP A 116 -1.12 -7.15 -11.55
CA ASP A 116 -0.71 -8.16 -12.52
C ASP A 116 0.68 -8.72 -12.15
N PHE A 117 1.68 -7.86 -11.86
CA PHE A 117 3.00 -8.30 -11.42
C PHE A 117 2.96 -9.08 -10.10
N CYS A 118 2.26 -8.56 -9.10
CA CYS A 118 2.26 -9.16 -7.78
C CYS A 118 1.63 -10.54 -7.77
N LEU A 119 0.46 -10.69 -8.41
CA LEU A 119 -0.29 -11.95 -8.43
C LEU A 119 0.33 -13.00 -9.36
N SER A 120 0.92 -12.59 -10.48
CA SER A 120 1.48 -13.54 -11.46
C SER A 120 2.94 -13.90 -11.21
N LYS A 121 3.72 -13.03 -10.55
CA LYS A 121 5.17 -13.20 -10.41
C LYS A 121 5.65 -13.11 -8.97
N LEU A 122 5.34 -12.02 -8.26
CA LEU A 122 5.93 -11.77 -6.94
C LEU A 122 5.46 -12.78 -5.89
N PHE A 123 4.16 -12.87 -5.64
CA PHE A 123 3.62 -13.72 -4.59
C PHE A 123 3.88 -15.22 -4.85
N PRO A 124 3.72 -15.74 -6.08
CA PRO A 124 4.06 -17.14 -6.37
C PRO A 124 5.54 -17.49 -6.17
N ALA A 125 6.44 -16.51 -6.26
CA ALA A 125 7.88 -16.72 -6.04
C ALA A 125 8.27 -16.76 -4.54
N ILE A 126 7.36 -16.40 -3.64
CA ILE A 126 7.57 -16.44 -2.19
C ILE A 126 7.17 -17.81 -1.66
N ALA A 127 8.07 -18.49 -0.97
CA ALA A 127 7.79 -19.81 -0.42
C ALA A 127 6.73 -19.72 0.71
N PRO A 128 5.63 -20.49 0.66
CA PRO A 128 4.54 -20.38 1.65
C PRO A 128 4.98 -20.59 3.10
N ASN A 129 5.97 -21.46 3.33
CA ASN A 129 6.51 -21.72 4.66
C ASN A 129 7.20 -20.50 5.29
N TRP A 130 7.60 -19.48 4.52
CA TRP A 130 8.16 -18.26 5.08
C TRP A 130 7.09 -17.39 5.77
N TYR A 131 5.84 -17.45 5.33
CA TYR A 131 4.73 -16.77 6.00
C TYR A 131 4.39 -17.45 7.34
N GLU A 132 4.46 -18.78 7.37
CA GLU A 132 4.31 -19.54 8.61
C GLU A 132 5.50 -19.30 9.57
N GLU A 133 6.73 -19.27 9.05
CA GLU A 133 7.95 -19.00 9.82
C GLU A 133 7.88 -17.66 10.56
N ILE A 134 7.55 -16.56 9.86
CA ILE A 134 7.45 -15.23 10.50
C ILE A 134 6.32 -15.20 11.54
N PHE A 135 5.20 -15.86 11.24
CA PHE A 135 4.03 -15.91 12.10
C PHE A 135 4.28 -16.67 13.40
N ILE A 136 4.81 -17.90 13.31
CA ILE A 136 5.09 -18.73 14.50
C ILE A 136 6.17 -18.07 15.37
N ASN A 137 7.22 -17.53 14.74
CA ASN A 137 8.32 -16.91 15.48
C ASN A 137 7.99 -15.50 16.00
N GLN A 138 6.82 -14.96 15.67
CA GLN A 138 6.38 -13.63 16.08
C GLN A 138 7.40 -12.52 15.72
N GLN A 139 8.12 -12.70 14.62
CA GLN A 139 9.12 -11.75 14.17
C GLN A 139 8.47 -10.60 13.41
N THR A 140 9.00 -9.39 13.55
CA THR A 140 8.50 -8.24 12.80
C THR A 140 8.89 -8.29 11.32
N PHE A 141 10.04 -8.89 10.99
CA PHE A 141 10.43 -9.09 9.58
C PHE A 141 11.37 -10.27 9.39
N LEU A 142 11.34 -10.83 8.17
CA LEU A 142 12.28 -11.81 7.63
C LEU A 142 12.88 -11.29 6.33
N SER A 143 14.23 -11.27 6.25
CA SER A 143 14.92 -10.98 5.00
C SER A 143 15.12 -12.29 4.22
N LYS A 144 14.64 -12.32 2.99
CA LYS A 144 14.73 -13.49 2.10
C LYS A 144 15.18 -13.06 0.72
N THR A 145 15.47 -14.03 -0.13
CA THR A 145 15.76 -13.81 -1.54
C THR A 145 14.87 -14.72 -2.36
N ILE A 146 14.20 -14.16 -3.36
CA ILE A 146 13.41 -14.90 -4.34
C ILE A 146 14.07 -14.81 -5.72
N TYR A 147 13.59 -15.64 -6.64
CA TYR A 147 13.93 -15.56 -8.04
C TYR A 147 12.66 -15.36 -8.87
N ILE A 148 12.65 -14.30 -9.68
CA ILE A 148 11.60 -14.06 -10.67
C ILE A 148 12.29 -13.94 -12.03
N ASP A 149 11.90 -14.77 -13.00
CA ASP A 149 12.51 -14.79 -14.34
C ASP A 149 14.05 -14.88 -14.29
N LYS A 150 14.59 -15.70 -13.37
CA LYS A 150 16.03 -15.89 -13.08
C LYS A 150 16.74 -14.65 -12.50
N VAL A 151 16.02 -13.57 -12.23
CA VAL A 151 16.54 -12.39 -11.52
C VAL A 151 16.46 -12.64 -10.02
N LYS A 152 17.60 -12.49 -9.33
CA LYS A 152 17.69 -12.62 -7.87
C LYS A 152 17.21 -11.32 -7.22
N ILE A 153 16.19 -11.41 -6.37
CA ILE A 153 15.52 -10.24 -5.79
C ILE A 153 15.54 -10.37 -4.26
N PRO A 154 16.17 -9.43 -3.53
CA PRO A 154 16.03 -9.35 -2.09
C PRO A 154 14.64 -8.83 -1.73
N ILE A 155 14.00 -9.47 -0.76
CA ILE A 155 12.71 -9.04 -0.23
C ILE A 155 12.74 -9.04 1.30
N LYS A 156 11.85 -8.25 1.90
CA LYS A 156 11.52 -8.34 3.32
C LYS A 156 10.07 -8.77 3.46
N ILE A 157 9.84 -9.91 4.09
CA ILE A 157 8.51 -10.27 4.57
C ILE A 157 8.34 -9.56 5.91
N ILE A 158 7.25 -8.83 6.09
CA ILE A 158 7.00 -8.00 7.27
C ILE A 158 5.68 -8.44 7.89
N GLN A 159 5.67 -8.53 9.21
CA GLN A 159 4.48 -8.79 10.01
C GLN A 159 4.15 -7.57 10.87
N ALA A 160 2.91 -7.11 10.78
CA ALA A 160 2.33 -6.14 11.70
C ALA A 160 1.43 -6.86 12.72
N HIS A 161 1.53 -6.44 13.98
CA HIS A 161 0.76 -6.98 15.09
C HIS A 161 -0.36 -5.99 15.45
N ASN A 162 -1.59 -6.34 15.10
CA ASN A 162 -2.76 -5.47 15.26
C ASN A 162 -3.64 -5.94 16.42
N PHE A 163 -4.37 -5.01 17.03
CA PHE A 163 -5.28 -5.30 18.13
C PHE A 163 -6.43 -4.30 18.19
N GLU A 164 -7.65 -4.82 18.12
CA GLU A 164 -8.89 -4.06 18.33
C GLU A 164 -9.93 -4.99 18.95
N GLY A 165 -9.86 -5.17 20.27
CA GLY A 165 -10.65 -6.17 21.01
C GLY A 165 -10.20 -7.63 20.75
N VAL A 166 -9.78 -7.93 19.52
CA VAL A 166 -9.19 -9.20 19.09
C VAL A 166 -7.85 -8.90 18.42
N ALA A 167 -6.83 -9.73 18.68
CA ALA A 167 -5.54 -9.62 18.01
C ALA A 167 -5.58 -10.25 16.60
N TRP A 168 -4.91 -9.63 15.64
CA TRP A 168 -4.64 -10.25 14.34
C TRP A 168 -3.30 -9.79 13.77
N HIS A 169 -2.83 -10.48 12.74
CA HIS A 169 -1.57 -10.18 12.10
C HIS A 169 -1.78 -9.91 10.61
N THR A 170 -1.20 -8.82 10.14
CA THR A 170 -1.06 -8.52 8.71
C THR A 170 0.33 -8.98 8.28
N ILE A 171 0.42 -9.65 7.13
CA ILE A 171 1.71 -10.06 6.56
C ILE A 171 1.81 -9.51 5.16
N GLY A 172 2.89 -8.79 4.89
CA GLY A 172 3.19 -8.20 3.59
C GLY A 172 4.64 -8.42 3.17
N VAL A 173 4.95 -7.97 1.96
CA VAL A 173 6.29 -7.99 1.39
C VAL A 173 6.69 -6.58 0.99
N SER A 174 7.92 -6.19 1.32
CA SER A 174 8.52 -4.96 0.81
C SER A 174 9.45 -5.29 -0.35
N ILE A 175 9.30 -4.54 -1.44
CA ILE A 175 10.06 -4.69 -2.67
C ILE A 175 10.53 -3.31 -3.17
N SER A 176 11.78 -3.20 -3.60
CA SER A 176 12.35 -1.93 -4.07
C SER A 176 11.63 -1.41 -5.32
N PHE A 177 11.53 -0.09 -5.47
CA PHE A 177 10.94 0.53 -6.67
C PHE A 177 11.69 0.15 -7.96
N ASP A 178 13.01 -0.03 -7.91
CA ASP A 178 13.82 -0.45 -9.08
C ASP A 178 13.38 -1.82 -9.63
N VAL A 179 13.02 -2.74 -8.73
CA VAL A 179 12.49 -4.05 -9.13
C VAL A 179 11.12 -3.89 -9.77
N LEU A 180 10.24 -3.05 -9.22
CA LEU A 180 8.94 -2.77 -9.84
C LEU A 180 9.12 -2.23 -11.27
N GLN A 181 10.06 -1.30 -11.49
CA GLN A 181 10.38 -0.79 -12.82
C GLN A 181 10.95 -1.87 -13.75
N THR A 182 11.85 -2.72 -13.24
CA THR A 182 12.43 -3.85 -13.98
C THR A 182 11.35 -4.78 -14.52
N PHE A 183 10.29 -5.02 -13.74
CA PHE A 183 9.14 -5.85 -14.14
C PHE A 183 7.99 -5.05 -14.77
N GLN A 184 8.27 -3.85 -15.29
CA GLN A 184 7.35 -3.01 -16.06
C GLN A 184 6.09 -2.59 -15.30
N VAL A 185 6.14 -2.53 -13.97
CA VAL A 185 5.10 -1.86 -13.19
C VAL A 185 5.17 -0.38 -13.51
N LYS A 186 4.06 0.18 -14.02
CA LYS A 186 4.00 1.60 -14.37
C LYS A 186 3.97 2.42 -13.09
N LEU A 187 5.06 3.14 -12.84
CA LEU A 187 5.18 4.05 -11.72
C LEU A 187 5.85 5.37 -12.13
N LYS A 188 5.43 6.45 -11.49
CA LYS A 188 6.04 7.79 -11.61
C LYS A 188 6.42 8.27 -10.22
N LYS A 189 7.64 8.79 -10.08
CA LYS A 189 8.14 9.39 -8.85
C LYS A 189 8.06 10.91 -8.95
N PHE A 190 7.63 11.55 -7.87
CA PHE A 190 7.61 13.00 -7.70
C PHE A 190 8.39 13.32 -6.42
N GLU A 191 9.56 13.94 -6.55
CA GLU A 191 10.36 14.34 -5.39
C GLU A 191 9.62 15.44 -4.60
N LEU A 192 9.65 15.33 -3.27
CA LEU A 192 9.20 16.39 -2.37
C LEU A 192 10.42 17.28 -2.08
N THR A 193 10.40 18.46 -2.70
CA THR A 193 11.38 19.55 -2.50
C THR A 193 11.12 20.28 -1.20
#